data_AF-A0A0V8H850-F1
#
_entry.id   AF-A0A0V8H850-F1
#
_cell.length_a   1.000
_cell.length_b   1.000
_cell.length_c   1.000
_cell.angle_alpha   90.00
_cell.angle_beta   90.00
_cell.angle_gamma   90.00
#
_symmetry.space_group_name_H-M   'P 1'
#
loop_
_entity.id
_entity.type
_entity.pdbx_description
1 polymer ?
#
loop_
_entity_poly.entity_id
_entity_poly.type
_entity_poly.pdbx_seq_one_letter_code
_entity_poly.pdbx_strand_id
1 'polypeptide(L)'
;MRKHLETLIEQCRSKYHLQLLFPSNPFILDIQCKDQRYTISLSSKACMIVEDSNGLESQFLIKGTEDMIACLIKGNELLSHMVDQDQLEIKGGYRPLLFVESVLWLTRPVVKETVEI
;
A
#
# COMPACT_ATOMS: atom_id res chain seq x y z
N MET A 1 -13.70 1.87 0.44
CA MET A 1 -12.23 2.02 0.39
C MET A 1 -11.57 1.94 1.76
N ARG A 2 -11.95 2.79 2.73
CA ARG A 2 -11.38 2.82 4.10
C ARG A 2 -11.15 1.45 4.76
N LYS A 3 -12.13 0.54 4.70
CA LYS A 3 -12.02 -0.83 5.23
C LYS A 3 -10.86 -1.65 4.62
N HIS A 4 -10.57 -1.48 3.33
CA HIS A 4 -9.42 -2.13 2.68
C HIS A 4 -8.11 -1.60 3.23
N LEU A 5 -8.02 -0.28 3.43
CA LEU A 5 -6.84 0.36 4.01
C LEU A 5 -6.64 -0.05 5.47
N GLU A 6 -7.70 -0.10 6.27
CA GLU A 6 -7.63 -0.58 7.65
C GLU A 6 -7.11 -2.02 7.73
N THR A 7 -7.56 -2.87 6.80
CA THR A 7 -7.06 -4.24 6.68
C THR A 7 -5.56 -4.28 6.34
N LEU A 8 -5.11 -3.46 5.38
CA LEU A 8 -3.70 -3.32 5.03
C LEU A 8 -2.86 -2.90 6.25
N ILE A 9 -3.32 -1.87 7.00
CA ILE A 9 -2.62 -1.40 8.20
C ILE A 9 -2.53 -2.49 9.27
N GLU A 10 -3.61 -3.25 9.47
CA GLU A 10 -3.61 -4.37 10.42
C GLU A 10 -2.60 -5.46 10.01
N GLN A 11 -2.49 -5.76 8.72
CA GLN A 11 -1.49 -6.69 8.20
C GLN A 11 -0.06 -6.16 8.39
N CYS A 12 0.16 -4.85 8.18
CA CYS A 12 1.46 -4.22 8.46
C CYS A 12 1.84 -4.30 9.95
N ARG A 13 0.87 -4.18 10.86
CA ARG A 13 1.10 -4.19 12.31
C ARG A 13 1.30 -5.59 12.89
N SER A 14 0.54 -6.57 12.41
CA SER A 14 0.54 -7.94 12.93
C SER A 14 1.79 -8.75 12.58
N LYS A 15 2.48 -8.41 11.48
CA LYS A 15 3.67 -9.14 11.03
C LYS A 15 4.95 -8.42 11.48
N TYR A 16 5.50 -8.84 12.64
CA TYR A 16 6.72 -8.26 13.22
C TYR A 16 7.89 -8.15 12.22
N HIS A 17 8.07 -9.16 11.37
CA HIS A 17 9.13 -9.16 10.35
C HIS A 17 8.99 -8.03 9.31
N LEU A 18 7.79 -7.50 9.06
CA LEU A 18 7.60 -6.35 8.16
C LEU A 18 8.09 -5.04 8.76
N GLN A 19 8.10 -4.93 10.09
CA GLN A 19 8.61 -3.73 10.77
C GLN A 19 10.10 -3.51 10.47
N LEU A 20 10.85 -4.58 10.16
CA LEU A 20 12.26 -4.51 9.75
C LEU A 20 12.46 -3.89 8.37
N LEU A 21 11.45 -3.94 7.49
CA LEU A 21 11.49 -3.33 6.17
C LEU A 21 11.12 -1.85 6.22
N PHE A 22 10.35 -1.44 7.24
CA PHE A 22 9.85 -0.09 7.32
C PHE A 22 10.94 0.90 7.74
N PRO A 23 10.98 2.08 7.10
CA PRO A 23 11.96 3.10 7.46
C PRO A 23 11.72 3.64 8.87
N SER A 24 12.79 4.16 9.48
CA SER A 24 12.72 4.86 10.77
C SER A 24 11.96 6.20 10.66
N ASN A 25 12.09 6.88 9.53
CA ASN A 25 11.32 8.06 9.17
C ASN A 25 10.04 7.64 8.44
N PRO A 26 8.88 8.25 8.73
CA PRO A 26 7.63 7.92 8.04
C PRO A 26 7.71 8.02 6.52
N PHE A 27 7.34 6.92 5.87
CA PHE A 27 6.99 6.89 4.46
C PHE A 27 5.49 7.15 4.31
N ILE A 28 5.17 8.29 3.72
CA ILE A 28 3.86 8.82 3.40
C ILE A 28 3.46 8.30 2.01
N LEU A 29 2.49 7.39 2.00
CA LEU A 29 1.85 6.82 0.83
C LEU A 29 0.44 7.40 0.68
N ASP A 30 0.15 7.96 -0.47
CA ASP A 30 -1.18 8.44 -0.79
C ASP A 30 -1.89 7.50 -1.75
N ILE A 31 -3.18 7.31 -1.51
CA ILE A 31 -4.07 6.51 -2.32
C ILE A 31 -5.24 7.40 -2.70
N GLN A 32 -5.37 7.68 -3.99
CA GLN A 32 -6.45 8.52 -4.51
C GLN A 32 -7.43 7.69 -5.35
N CYS A 33 -8.67 7.66 -4.92
CA CYS A 33 -9.80 7.05 -5.61
C CYS A 33 -10.81 8.16 -5.95
N LYS A 34 -10.93 8.51 -7.24
CA LYS A 34 -11.76 9.65 -7.69
C LYS A 34 -11.38 10.93 -6.92
N ASP A 35 -12.33 11.52 -6.20
CA ASP A 35 -12.16 12.75 -5.40
C ASP A 35 -11.73 12.49 -3.95
N GLN A 36 -11.57 11.22 -3.56
CA GLN A 36 -11.15 10.85 -2.20
C GLN A 36 -9.67 10.52 -2.20
N ARG A 37 -8.94 11.15 -1.27
CA ARG A 37 -7.52 10.88 -1.01
C ARG A 37 -7.38 10.32 0.39
N TYR A 38 -6.66 9.22 0.51
CA TYR A 38 -6.32 8.58 1.76
C TYR A 38 -4.81 8.61 1.92
N THR A 39 -4.35 9.03 3.09
CA THR A 39 -2.92 9.14 3.39
C THR A 39 -2.56 8.07 4.40
N ILE A 40 -1.50 7.32 4.11
CA ILE A 40 -0.98 6.26 4.95
C ILE A 40 0.45 6.63 5.35
N SER A 41 0.72 6.55 6.66
CA SER A 41 2.06 6.66 7.20
C SER A 41 2.58 5.26 7.54
N LEU A 42 3.71 4.87 6.95
CA LEU A 42 4.41 3.62 7.19
C LEU A 42 5.77 3.90 7.83
N SER A 43 6.00 3.37 9.02
CA SER A 43 7.30 3.44 9.70
C SER A 43 7.49 2.21 10.58
N SER A 44 8.72 1.94 10.98
CA SER A 44 9.03 0.87 11.95
C SER A 44 8.37 1.09 13.32
N LYS A 45 7.98 2.33 13.66
CA LYS A 45 7.31 2.67 14.91
C LYS A 45 5.79 2.50 14.84
N ALA A 46 5.20 2.91 13.72
CA ALA A 46 3.75 2.91 13.54
C ALA A 46 3.39 2.86 12.05
N CYS A 47 2.34 2.10 11.75
CA CYS A 47 1.63 2.15 10.48
C CYS A 47 0.21 2.64 10.75
N MET A 48 -0.27 3.67 10.05
CA MET A 48 -1.60 4.23 10.29
C MET A 48 -2.16 4.99 9.08
N ILE A 49 -3.49 5.05 9.01
CA ILE A 49 -4.19 6.02 8.15
C ILE A 49 -4.14 7.38 8.86
N VAL A 50 -3.80 8.43 8.13
CA VAL A 50 -3.73 9.80 8.63
C VAL A 50 -5.04 10.52 8.26
N GLU A 51 -5.78 11.00 9.26
CA GLU A 51 -7.07 11.70 9.05
C GLU A 51 -6.88 13.15 8.56
N ASP A 52 -5.80 13.82 8.98
CA ASP A 52 -5.43 15.17 8.54
C ASP A 52 -4.04 15.15 7.92
N SER A 53 -3.99 15.13 6.60
CA SER A 53 -2.74 15.10 5.84
C SER A 53 -2.24 16.50 5.45
N ASN A 54 -2.81 17.57 5.99
CA ASN A 54 -2.38 18.93 5.65
C ASN A 54 -0.90 19.12 6.02
N GLY A 55 -0.09 19.48 5.03
CA GLY A 55 1.34 19.71 5.19
C GLY A 55 2.23 18.46 5.13
N LEU A 56 1.67 17.27 4.91
CA LEU A 56 2.48 16.07 4.63
C LEU A 56 2.81 15.97 3.14
N GLU A 57 4.10 15.89 2.83
CA GLU A 57 4.55 15.58 1.48
C GLU A 57 4.56 14.08 1.25
N SER A 58 3.72 13.63 0.32
CA SER A 58 3.65 12.23 -0.09
C SER A 58 4.89 11.85 -0.89
N GLN A 59 5.58 10.78 -0.48
CA GLN A 59 6.68 10.22 -1.27
C GLN A 59 6.18 9.33 -2.42
N PHE A 60 4.93 8.84 -2.34
CA PHE A 60 4.35 8.00 -3.38
C PHE A 60 2.84 8.12 -3.42
N LEU A 61 2.27 8.24 -4.61
CA LEU A 61 0.83 8.32 -4.84
C LEU A 61 0.40 7.21 -5.80
N ILE A 62 -0.63 6.46 -5.41
CA ILE A 62 -1.34 5.52 -6.28
C ILE A 62 -2.72 6.11 -6.60
N LYS A 63 -3.08 6.10 -7.88
CA LYS A 63 -4.38 6.56 -8.37
C LYS A 63 -5.07 5.44 -9.14
N GLY A 64 -6.37 5.28 -8.92
CA GLY A 64 -7.16 4.31 -9.65
C GLY A 64 -8.62 4.31 -9.24
N THR A 65 -9.37 3.36 -9.80
CA THR A 65 -10.73 3.07 -9.31
C THR A 65 -10.66 2.30 -8.01
N GLU A 66 -11.73 2.37 -7.22
CA GLU A 66 -11.82 1.61 -5.97
C GLU A 66 -11.64 0.10 -6.18
N ASP A 67 -12.17 -0.44 -7.27
CA ASP A 67 -12.04 -1.87 -7.60
C ASP A 67 -10.59 -2.26 -7.88
N MET A 68 -9.85 -1.45 -8.64
CA MET A 68 -8.44 -1.72 -8.94
C MET A 68 -7.56 -1.63 -7.70
N ILE A 69 -7.78 -0.61 -6.85
CA ILE A 69 -7.05 -0.48 -5.60
C ILE A 69 -7.39 -1.61 -4.62
N ALA A 70 -8.65 -2.04 -4.58
CA ALA A 70 -9.04 -3.21 -3.80
C ALA A 70 -8.39 -4.50 -4.33
N CYS A 71 -8.27 -4.66 -5.65
CA CYS A 71 -7.56 -5.78 -6.30
C CYS A 71 -6.08 -5.83 -5.85
N LEU A 72 -5.42 -4.67 -5.90
CA LEU A 72 -4.03 -4.49 -5.46
C LEU A 72 -3.83 -4.84 -3.98
N ILE A 73 -4.65 -4.28 -3.08
CA ILE A 73 -4.53 -4.50 -1.63
C ILE A 73 -4.79 -5.97 -1.24
N LYS A 74 -5.67 -6.65 -1.99
CA LYS A 74 -5.91 -8.09 -1.80
C LYS A 74 -4.75 -8.95 -2.31
N GLY A 75 -3.77 -8.36 -2.98
CA GLY A 75 -2.63 -9.09 -3.57
C GLY A 75 -3.04 -9.96 -4.75
N ASN A 76 -4.12 -9.63 -5.45
CA ASN A 76 -4.57 -10.36 -6.63
C ASN A 76 -3.70 -10.06 -7.87
N GLU A 77 -3.04 -8.90 -7.89
CA GLU A 77 -2.14 -8.47 -8.96
C GLU A 77 -1.01 -7.59 -8.37
N LEU A 78 0.12 -7.52 -9.08
CA LEU A 78 1.26 -6.68 -8.71
C LEU A 78 1.05 -5.21 -9.09
N LEU A 79 1.59 -4.28 -8.30
CA LEU A 79 1.46 -2.85 -8.57
C LEU A 79 2.10 -2.49 -9.91
N SER A 80 3.30 -2.99 -10.16
CA SER A 80 4.03 -2.78 -11.41
C SER A 80 3.23 -3.25 -12.62
N HIS A 81 2.65 -4.46 -12.57
CA HIS A 81 1.81 -4.98 -13.64
C HIS A 81 0.55 -4.14 -13.87
N MET A 82 -0.14 -3.71 -12.81
CA MET A 82 -1.34 -2.86 -12.95
C MET A 82 -1.00 -1.48 -13.55
N VAL A 83 0.19 -0.96 -13.28
CA VAL A 83 0.69 0.28 -13.91
C VAL A 83 1.01 0.04 -15.38
N ASP A 84 1.69 -1.05 -15.72
CA ASP A 84 2.05 -1.40 -17.10
C ASP A 84 0.82 -1.68 -17.98
N GLN A 85 -0.31 -2.07 -17.37
CA GLN A 85 -1.60 -2.30 -18.05
C GLN A 85 -2.52 -1.06 -18.06
N ASP A 86 -2.03 0.12 -17.68
CA ASP A 86 -2.80 1.37 -17.56
C ASP A 86 -4.03 1.27 -16.63
N GLN A 87 -4.02 0.34 -15.67
CA GLN A 87 -5.11 0.17 -14.69
C GLN A 87 -4.94 1.07 -13.47
N LEU A 88 -3.70 1.42 -13.14
CA LEU A 88 -3.33 2.33 -12.06
C LEU A 88 -2.33 3.37 -12.57
N GLU A 89 -2.48 4.61 -12.12
CA GLU A 89 -1.46 5.64 -12.30
C GLU A 89 -0.66 5.81 -11.01
N ILE A 90 0.64 6.03 -11.12
CA ILE A 90 1.50 6.30 -9.97
C ILE A 90 2.22 7.65 -10.10
N LYS A 91 2.53 8.28 -8.96
CA LYS A 91 3.52 9.36 -8.89
C LYS A 91 4.53 9.06 -7.79
N GLY A 92 5.80 9.20 -8.12
CA GLY A 92 6.91 8.99 -7.20
C GLY A 92 8.08 8.32 -7.91
N GLY A 93 9.19 8.15 -7.20
CA GLY A 93 10.37 7.50 -7.75
C GLY A 93 10.26 5.97 -7.82
N TYR A 94 11.18 5.35 -8.56
CA TYR A 94 11.28 3.89 -8.66
C TYR A 94 11.54 3.19 -7.31
N ARG A 95 12.34 3.80 -6.43
CA ARG A 95 12.59 3.23 -5.09
C ARG A 95 11.32 3.17 -4.23
N PRO A 96 10.54 4.26 -4.10
CA PRO A 96 9.19 4.21 -3.52
C PRO A 96 8.27 3.14 -4.12
N LEU A 97 8.27 2.97 -5.45
CA LEU A 97 7.47 1.92 -6.11
C LEU A 97 7.84 0.53 -5.58
N LEU A 98 9.12 0.17 -5.62
CA LEU A 98 9.60 -1.14 -5.15
C LEU A 98 9.29 -1.37 -3.67
N PHE A 99 9.43 -0.33 -2.85
CA PHE A 99 9.08 -0.40 -1.43
C PHE A 99 7.59 -0.70 -1.26
N VAL A 100 6.71 0.10 -1.88
CA VAL A 100 5.26 -0.06 -1.77
C VAL A 100 4.80 -1.42 -2.29
N GLU A 101 5.34 -1.87 -3.42
CA GLU A 101 5.06 -3.19 -3.98
C GLU A 101 5.47 -4.32 -3.03
N SER A 102 6.65 -4.22 -2.41
CA SER A 102 7.10 -5.18 -1.39
C SER A 102 6.14 -5.23 -0.20
N VAL A 103 5.69 -4.06 0.28
CA VAL A 103 4.73 -3.99 1.39
C VAL A 103 3.41 -4.63 1.00
N LEU A 104 2.85 -4.30 -0.16
CA LEU A 104 1.60 -4.87 -0.66
C LEU A 104 1.68 -6.38 -0.82
N TRP A 105 2.78 -6.87 -1.41
CA TRP A 105 3.01 -8.30 -1.60
C TRP A 105 3.06 -9.05 -0.25
N LEU A 106 3.76 -8.49 0.73
CA LEU A 106 3.94 -9.12 2.03
C LEU A 106 2.74 -8.99 2.97
N THR A 107 1.86 -8.02 2.71
CA THR A 107 0.62 -7.79 3.48
C THR A 107 -0.59 -8.48 2.87
N ARG A 108 -0.44 -9.11 1.70
CA ARG A 108 -1.53 -9.86 1.07
C ARG A 108 -2.13 -10.89 2.04
N PRO A 109 -3.46 -11.06 2.06
CA PRO A 109 -4.09 -12.15 2.76
C PRO A 109 -3.51 -13.46 2.25
N VAL A 110 -3.04 -14.33 3.16
CA VAL A 110 -2.66 -15.68 2.78
C VAL A 110 -3.95 -16.41 2.43
N VAL A 111 -4.33 -16.39 1.15
CA VAL A 111 -5.10 -17.51 0.62
C VAL A 111 -4.17 -18.70 0.81
N LYS A 112 -4.64 -19.76 1.47
CA LYS A 112 -3.90 -21.02 1.54
C LYS A 112 -3.57 -21.42 0.10
N GLU A 113 -2.39 -21.07 -0.38
CA GLU A 113 -1.76 -21.78 -1.47
C GLU A 113 -1.50 -23.17 -0.89
N THR A 114 -2.37 -24.12 -1.24
CA THR A 114 -1.98 -25.52 -1.26
C THR A 114 -0.81 -25.59 -2.21
N VAL A 115 0.40 -25.47 -1.66
CA VAL A 115 1.60 -25.93 -2.33
C VAL A 115 1.39 -27.43 -2.48
N GLU A 116 0.96 -27.87 -3.66
CA GLU A 116 1.10 -29.28 -4.02
C GLU A 116 2.61 -29.53 -4.15
N ILE A 117 3.15 -30.29 -3.18
CA ILE A 117 4.52 -30.81 -3.18
C ILE A 117 4.51 -32.17 -3.87
#